data_AF-A0A850QUE1-F1
#
_entry.id   AF-A0A850QUE1-F1
#
_cell.length_a   1.000
_cell.length_b   1.000
_cell.length_c   1.000
_cell.angle_alpha   90.00
_cell.angle_beta   90.00
_cell.angle_gamma   90.00
#
_symmetry.space_group_name_H-M   'P 1'
#
loop_
_entity.id
_entity.type
_entity.pdbx_description
1 polymer ?
#
loop_
_entity_poly.entity_id
_entity_poly.type
_entity_poly.pdbx_seq_one_letter_code
_entity_poly.pdbx_strand_id
1 'polypeptide(L)'
;MLRTMKITLTPQQKLQLEKMHDIERDSRVCDRIKAVLLASEGWSQTMISQALRIHESTVARHLSDYVLSEKLKPENGGSQSKLSATQTMHLIEHLTEKTYSHTHQIVAY
;
A
#
# COMPACT_ATOMS: atom_id res chain seq x y z
N MET A 1 -23.90 -0.72 8.38
CA MET A 1 -23.87 -2.14 7.98
C MET A 1 -22.74 -2.32 7.00
N LEU A 2 -21.74 -3.15 7.32
CA LEU A 2 -20.63 -3.44 6.40
C LEU A 2 -21.16 -4.31 5.26
N ARG A 3 -21.05 -3.81 4.04
CA ARG A 3 -21.58 -4.44 2.83
C ARG A 3 -20.66 -5.60 2.48
N THR A 4 -21.18 -6.82 2.42
CA THR A 4 -20.43 -7.98 1.94
C THR A 4 -20.04 -7.74 0.48
N MET A 5 -18.75 -7.51 0.24
CA MET A 5 -18.22 -7.39 -1.12
C MET A 5 -17.96 -8.78 -1.69
N LYS A 6 -18.63 -9.09 -2.80
CA LYS A 6 -18.48 -10.35 -3.51
C LYS A 6 -17.42 -10.18 -4.60
N ILE A 7 -16.32 -10.89 -4.49
CA ILE A 7 -15.28 -10.96 -5.51
C ILE A 7 -15.43 -12.29 -6.25
N THR A 8 -15.43 -12.23 -7.58
CA THR A 8 -15.40 -13.43 -8.43
C THR A 8 -14.07 -13.43 -9.17
N LEU A 9 -13.25 -14.46 -8.94
CA LEU A 9 -11.99 -14.65 -9.66
C LEU A 9 -12.15 -15.77 -10.68
N THR A 10 -11.54 -15.61 -11.85
CA THR A 10 -11.32 -16.74 -12.76
C THR A 10 -10.29 -17.71 -12.16
N PRO A 11 -10.27 -18.99 -12.57
CA PRO A 11 -9.23 -19.92 -12.15
C PRO A 11 -7.81 -19.39 -12.41
N GLN A 12 -7.62 -18.69 -13.52
CA GLN A 12 -6.34 -18.09 -13.90
C GLN A 12 -5.95 -16.93 -12.98
N GLN A 13 -6.89 -16.03 -12.64
CA GLN A 13 -6.64 -14.94 -11.70
C GLN A 13 -6.30 -15.48 -10.30
N LYS A 14 -7.04 -16.50 -9.85
CA LYS A 14 -6.77 -17.16 -8.57
C LYS A 14 -5.35 -17.73 -8.53
N LEU A 15 -4.98 -18.51 -9.55
CA LEU A 15 -3.63 -19.08 -9.67
C LEU A 15 -2.54 -18.00 -9.73
N GLN A 16 -2.79 -16.89 -10.42
CA GLN A 16 -1.85 -15.77 -10.48
C GLN A 16 -1.64 -15.13 -9.11
N LEU A 17 -2.72 -14.87 -8.37
CA LEU A 17 -2.64 -14.34 -7.01
C LEU A 17 -1.91 -15.29 -6.05
N GLU A 18 -2.17 -16.60 -6.14
CA GLU A 18 -1.46 -17.62 -5.36
C GLU A 18 0.05 -17.61 -5.66
N LYS A 19 0.43 -17.56 -6.95
CA LYS A 19 1.83 -17.44 -7.36
C LYS A 19 2.48 -16.15 -6.88
N MET A 20 1.76 -15.02 -6.96
CA MET A 20 2.25 -13.73 -6.46
C MET A 20 2.48 -13.78 -4.95
N HIS A 21 1.57 -14.39 -4.20
CA HIS A 21 1.69 -14.54 -2.75
C HIS A 21 2.88 -15.43 -2.35
N ASP A 22 3.19 -16.47 -3.11
CA ASP A 22 4.31 -17.39 -2.83
C ASP A 22 5.68 -16.69 -2.88
N ILE A 23 5.84 -15.73 -3.79
CA ILE A 23 7.12 -15.01 -4.00
C ILE A 23 7.21 -13.68 -3.23
N GLU A 24 6.08 -13.07 -2.87
CA GLU A 24 6.03 -11.75 -2.24
C GLU A 24 6.51 -11.81 -0.78
N ARG A 25 7.25 -10.78 -0.37
CA ARG A 25 7.85 -10.67 0.98
C ARG A 25 7.28 -9.50 1.77
N ASP A 26 6.69 -8.51 1.10
CA ASP A 26 5.98 -7.44 1.80
C ASP A 26 4.67 -7.97 2.37
N SER A 27 4.62 -8.12 3.69
CA SER A 27 3.44 -8.63 4.41
C SER A 27 2.16 -7.86 4.09
N ARG A 28 2.27 -6.56 3.79
CA ARG A 28 1.12 -5.72 3.44
C ARG A 28 0.52 -6.11 2.10
N VAL A 29 1.37 -6.53 1.15
CA VAL A 29 0.94 -7.03 -0.16
C VAL A 29 0.38 -8.45 0.02
N CYS A 30 1.04 -9.30 0.80
CA CYS A 30 0.55 -10.65 1.08
C CYS A 30 -0.85 -10.63 1.71
N ASP A 31 -1.10 -9.77 2.69
CA ASP A 31 -2.42 -9.69 3.34
C ASP A 31 -3.51 -9.13 2.42
N ARG A 32 -3.16 -8.21 1.51
CA ARG A 32 -4.07 -7.78 0.44
C ARG A 32 -4.43 -8.94 -0.49
N ILE A 33 -3.45 -9.74 -0.90
CA ILE A 33 -3.68 -10.93 -1.75
C ILE A 33 -4.57 -11.96 -1.03
N LYS A 34 -4.24 -12.31 0.22
CA LYS A 34 -5.03 -13.25 1.02
C LYS A 34 -6.47 -12.78 1.20
N ALA A 35 -6.68 -11.49 1.46
CA ALA A 35 -8.03 -10.93 1.62
C ALA A 35 -8.87 -11.15 0.35
N VAL A 36 -8.30 -10.91 -0.83
CA VAL A 36 -8.96 -11.13 -2.12
C VAL A 36 -9.27 -12.62 -2.35
N LEU A 37 -8.29 -13.49 -2.12
CA LEU A 37 -8.47 -14.95 -2.26
C LEU A 37 -9.58 -15.47 -1.33
N LEU A 38 -9.50 -15.17 -0.04
CA LEU A 38 -10.49 -15.61 0.96
C LEU A 38 -11.89 -15.05 0.66
N ALA A 39 -12.00 -13.79 0.21
CA ALA A 39 -13.27 -13.22 -0.19
C ALA A 39 -13.86 -13.94 -1.43
N SER A 40 -13.02 -14.31 -2.40
CA SER A 40 -13.45 -15.11 -3.56
C SER A 40 -13.89 -16.54 -3.19
N GLU A 41 -13.38 -17.06 -2.07
CA GLU A 41 -13.72 -18.36 -1.48
C GLU A 41 -14.95 -18.29 -0.56
N GLY A 42 -15.58 -17.11 -0.45
CA GLY A 42 -16.82 -16.93 0.30
C GLY A 42 -16.65 -16.60 1.78
N TRP A 43 -15.44 -16.27 2.23
CA TRP A 43 -15.23 -15.82 3.61
C TRP A 43 -15.83 -14.42 3.80
N SER A 44 -16.48 -14.20 4.95
CA SER A 44 -16.97 -12.86 5.31
C SER A 44 -15.80 -11.93 5.67
N GLN A 45 -16.03 -10.61 5.58
CA GLN A 45 -15.03 -9.62 6.01
C GLN A 45 -14.63 -9.80 7.48
N THR A 46 -15.57 -10.20 8.34
CA THR A 46 -15.30 -10.54 9.75
C THR A 46 -14.39 -11.76 9.89
N MET A 47 -14.61 -12.82 9.12
CA MET A 47 -13.75 -14.01 9.12
C MET A 47 -12.34 -13.70 8.63
N ILE A 48 -12.23 -12.91 7.55
CA ILE A 48 -10.95 -12.47 6.99
C ILE A 48 -10.21 -11.59 8.01
N SER A 49 -10.90 -10.64 8.63
CA SER A 49 -10.37 -9.77 9.68
C SER A 49 -9.78 -10.58 10.83
N GLN A 50 -10.52 -11.58 11.30
CA GLN A 50 -10.09 -12.46 12.36
C GLN A 50 -8.89 -13.33 11.96
N ALA A 51 -8.89 -13.90 10.75
CA ALA A 51 -7.82 -14.77 10.26
C ALA A 51 -6.50 -14.01 10.03
N LEU A 52 -6.59 -12.82 9.44
CA LEU A 52 -5.43 -11.99 9.11
C LEU A 52 -5.00 -11.06 10.26
N ARG A 53 -5.80 -10.97 11.33
CA ARG A 53 -5.58 -10.07 12.49
C ARG A 53 -5.43 -8.59 12.09
N ILE A 54 -6.23 -8.17 11.11
CA ILE A 54 -6.36 -6.77 10.67
C ILE A 54 -7.79 -6.30 10.87
N HIS A 55 -7.97 -5.00 11.15
CA HIS A 55 -9.30 -4.44 11.40
C HIS A 55 -10.25 -4.64 10.21
N GLU A 56 -11.53 -4.91 10.46
CA GLU A 56 -12.52 -5.21 9.43
C GLU A 56 -12.64 -4.10 8.37
N SER A 57 -12.56 -2.83 8.78
CA SER A 57 -12.56 -1.71 7.83
C SER A 57 -11.35 -1.70 6.90
N THR A 58 -10.20 -2.24 7.33
CA THR A 58 -9.01 -2.40 6.50
C THR A 58 -9.24 -3.49 5.47
N VAL A 59 -9.86 -4.62 5.86
CA VAL A 59 -10.28 -5.67 4.92
C VAL A 59 -11.23 -5.08 3.88
N ALA A 60 -12.28 -4.37 4.31
CA ALA A 60 -13.23 -3.72 3.41
C ALA A 60 -12.50 -2.82 2.40
N ARG A 61 -11.60 -1.94 2.86
CA ARG A 61 -10.81 -1.09 1.98
C ARG A 61 -9.95 -1.89 1.00
N HIS A 62 -9.27 -2.96 1.43
CA HIS A 62 -8.45 -3.78 0.53
C HIS A 62 -9.27 -4.46 -0.57
N LEU A 63 -10.47 -4.96 -0.23
CA LEU A 63 -11.38 -5.54 -1.21
C LEU A 63 -11.90 -4.47 -2.20
N SER A 64 -12.26 -3.29 -1.71
CA SER A 64 -12.66 -2.17 -2.58
C SER A 64 -11.53 -1.75 -3.52
N ASP A 65 -10.32 -1.56 -3.00
CA ASP A 65 -9.12 -1.21 -3.78
C ASP A 65 -8.88 -2.23 -4.91
N TYR A 66 -9.04 -3.52 -4.63
CA TYR A 66 -8.86 -4.57 -5.63
C TYR A 66 -9.97 -4.55 -6.69
N VAL A 67 -11.23 -4.37 -6.30
CA VAL A 67 -12.36 -4.32 -7.25
C VAL A 67 -12.29 -3.08 -8.15
N LEU A 68 -11.80 -1.96 -7.63
CA LEU A 68 -11.70 -0.70 -8.38
C LEU A 68 -10.51 -0.66 -9.35
N SER A 69 -9.35 -1.20 -8.96
CA SER A 69 -8.11 -1.00 -9.72
C SER A 69 -7.11 -2.15 -9.62
N GLU A 70 -7.52 -3.32 -9.15
CA GLU A 70 -6.65 -4.49 -8.91
C GLU A 70 -5.46 -4.16 -7.98
N LYS A 71 -5.62 -3.16 -7.10
CA LYS A 71 -4.53 -2.64 -6.27
C LYS A 71 -4.14 -3.60 -5.14
N LEU A 72 -3.00 -4.25 -5.32
CA LEU A 72 -2.42 -5.17 -4.33
C LEU A 72 -1.26 -4.57 -3.54
N LYS A 73 -0.71 -3.42 -3.96
CA LYS A 73 0.43 -2.79 -3.29
C LYS A 73 0.04 -1.47 -2.62
N PRO A 74 0.63 -1.16 -1.44
CA PRO A 74 0.53 0.17 -0.89
C PRO A 74 1.27 1.15 -1.81
N GLU A 75 0.63 2.26 -2.14
CA GLU A 75 1.23 3.37 -2.90
C GLU A 75 1.76 4.43 -1.94
N ASN A 76 2.35 3.98 -0.83
CA ASN A 76 2.92 4.88 0.16
C ASN A 76 4.23 5.43 -0.42
N GLY A 77 4.12 6.48 -1.21
CA GLY A 77 5.25 7.29 -1.67
C GLY A 77 5.49 8.48 -0.74
N GLY A 78 6.69 9.06 -0.82
CA GLY A 78 6.94 10.38 -0.23
C GLY A 78 6.08 11.46 -0.90
N SER A 79 5.87 12.58 -0.20
CA SER A 79 5.31 13.77 -0.83
C SER A 79 6.24 14.26 -1.94
N GLN A 80 5.65 14.84 -2.98
CA GLN A 80 6.44 15.61 -3.95
C GLN A 80 7.15 16.77 -3.24
N SER A 81 8.38 17.05 -3.64
CA SER A 81 9.13 18.19 -3.12
C SER A 81 8.36 19.49 -3.42
N LYS A 82 8.33 20.40 -2.46
CA LYS A 82 7.80 21.76 -2.68
C LYS A 82 8.82 22.67 -3.37
N LEU A 83 10.07 22.23 -3.50
CA LEU A 83 11.13 22.97 -4.16
C LEU A 83 11.05 22.75 -5.66
N SER A 84 11.25 23.82 -6.43
CA SER A 84 11.52 23.72 -7.86
C SER A 84 12.86 23.02 -8.12
N ALA A 85 13.09 22.61 -9.37
CA ALA A 85 14.38 22.02 -9.77
C ALA A 85 15.56 22.95 -9.46
N THR A 86 15.41 24.24 -9.73
CA THR A 86 16.43 25.27 -9.45
C THR A 86 16.67 25.43 -7.94
N GLN A 87 15.60 25.50 -7.13
CA GLN A 87 15.73 25.57 -5.68
C GLN A 87 16.39 24.31 -5.11
N THR A 88 16.08 23.15 -5.66
CA THR A 88 16.70 21.88 -5.27
C THR A 88 18.20 21.87 -5.57
N MET A 89 18.62 22.35 -6.75
CA MET A 89 20.04 22.46 -7.09
C MET A 89 20.79 23.42 -6.16
N HIS A 90 20.23 24.61 -5.92
CA HIS A 90 20.85 25.57 -4.99
C HIS A 90 20.97 25.01 -3.57
N LEU A 91 19.94 24.30 -3.10
CA LEU A 91 19.98 23.68 -1.79
C LEU A 91 21.05 22.58 -1.73
N ILE A 92 21.22 21.78 -2.79
CA ILE A 92 22.27 20.74 -2.85
C ILE A 92 23.67 21.37 -2.83
N GLU A 93 23.91 22.41 -3.63
CA GLU A 93 25.18 23.12 -3.66
C GLU A 93 25.54 23.70 -2.29
N HIS A 94 24.58 24.41 -1.66
CA HIS A 94 24.74 24.98 -0.32
C HIS A 94 25.02 23.92 0.76
N LEU A 95 24.29 22.81 0.75
CA LEU A 95 24.48 21.72 1.72
C LEU A 95 25.76 20.90 1.49
N THR A 96 26.34 20.97 0.30
CA THR A 96 27.65 20.36 0.01
C THR A 96 28.77 21.14 0.68
N GLU A 97 28.65 22.47 0.76
CA GLU A 97 29.65 23.33 1.40
C GLU A 97 29.41 23.51 2.90
N LYS A 98 28.14 23.50 3.34
CA LYS A 98 27.75 23.85 4.70
C LYS A 98 26.97 22.74 5.38
N THR A 99 27.62 22.10 6.36
CA THR A 99 26.98 21.13 7.23
C THR A 99 26.28 21.82 8.40
N TYR A 100 24.99 21.55 8.57
CA TYR A 100 24.20 22.04 9.70
C TYR A 100 24.03 20.98 10.78
N SER A 101 23.99 21.39 12.04
CA SER A 101 23.72 20.47 13.16
C SER A 101 22.24 20.12 13.26
N HIS A 102 21.35 21.00 12.77
CA HIS A 102 19.91 20.83 12.90
C HIS A 102 19.14 21.25 11.64
N THR A 103 18.08 20.51 11.32
CA THR A 103 17.26 20.71 10.11
C THR A 103 16.60 22.09 10.04
N HIS A 104 16.21 22.70 11.17
CA HIS A 104 15.58 24.02 11.16
C HIS A 104 16.52 25.12 10.62
N GLN A 105 17.84 24.91 10.70
CA GLN A 105 18.82 25.84 10.14
C GLN A 105 18.88 25.76 8.61
N ILE A 106 18.55 24.59 8.04
CA ILE A 106 18.39 24.39 6.60
C ILE A 106 17.09 25.05 6.13
N VAL A 107 16.01 24.96 6.93
CA VAL A 107 14.71 25.57 6.61
C VAL A 107 14.76 27.11 6.66
N ALA A 108 15.64 27.67 7.49
CA ALA A 108 15.82 29.12 7.60
C ALA A 108 16.66 29.75 6.46
N TYR A 109 17.34 28.91 5.67
CA TYR A 109 18.04 29.30 4.45
C TYR A 109 17.07 29.26 3.26
#